data_AF-A0A1Q7II59-F1
#
_entry.id   AF-A0A1Q7II59-F1
#
_cell.length_a   1.000
_cell.length_b   1.000
_cell.length_c   1.000
_cell.angle_alpha   90.00
_cell.angle_beta   90.00
_cell.angle_gamma   90.00
#
_symmetry.space_group_name_H-M   'P 1'
#
loop_
_entity.id
_entity.type
_entity.pdbx_description
1 polymer ?
#
loop_
_entity_poly.entity_id
_entity_poly.type
_entity_poly.pdbx_seq_one_letter_code
_entity_poly.pdbx_strand_id
1 'polypeptide(L)'
;MVRRRVGLTVMLALLIIGVLLSVLPWHAGAIRLAGVSVTWWYAVALAPGVAVLVRLIVGTPAPVRALASWVAPALFVSVAMQIFVAAPAAPLVALAAILAPMMAGCVRARAAGSLPRFLAVGILSAAGTLVACANFLVATDLARGVGLERWHGLLLAAPIALVLAWRGGSRWRQPVLVGSVGLLAIAVVAVAVATGVTPWRAWTRLASRPVVAFDESSVWVTQGRTLSTPTSVTLTEAQRMTATSIAMWRVVPGDEGDRSALEWRLVPGDSLALRSGDQVLLPAGAGVRFESGRRVPGAPISGVAWADATASSALDGLLAAAGAVVTLVGGGLTLLASPSASKTSVRSHVALLATASVVIVAVCWGVYAADVGADLALGVPAATAFMRLPSVAVSGAWGGALEVVTAVAITGLLMTAVTTLADRVADAWSIGSTRHASVLRAAVVTAGALVALVPTTAWNALMLGLGLAAAGLGPTLVDAPPPLRLMASVTGAVAVVSLALADPWLSPIAPALSVYPALLAIPLAAGAGWIAAARQR
;
A
#
# COMPACT_ATOMS: atom_id res chain seq x y z
N MET A 1 -10.32 7.42 -31.59
CA MET A 1 -10.85 6.47 -30.58
C MET A 1 -10.15 5.11 -30.63
N VAL A 2 -9.88 4.57 -31.82
CA VAL A 2 -9.21 3.27 -32.04
C VAL A 2 -7.88 3.15 -31.26
N ARG A 3 -6.96 4.11 -31.39
CA ARG A 3 -5.66 4.09 -30.66
C ARG A 3 -5.80 3.95 -29.14
N ARG A 4 -6.81 4.59 -28.51
CA ARG A 4 -7.04 4.48 -27.06
C ARG A 4 -7.57 3.12 -26.65
N ARG A 5 -8.45 2.52 -27.46
CA ARG A 5 -8.95 1.16 -27.23
C ARG A 5 -7.83 0.14 -27.33
N VAL A 6 -6.98 0.25 -28.36
CA VAL A 6 -5.79 -0.60 -28.52
C VAL A 6 -4.84 -0.45 -27.33
N GLY A 7 -4.56 0.78 -26.88
CA GLY A 7 -3.73 1.01 -25.71
C GLY A 7 -4.31 0.37 -24.43
N LEU A 8 -5.63 0.48 -24.24
CA LEU A 8 -6.31 -0.14 -23.10
C LEU A 8 -6.28 -1.68 -23.17
N THR A 9 -6.51 -2.28 -24.35
CA THR A 9 -6.47 -3.74 -24.53
C THR A 9 -5.09 -4.30 -24.28
N VAL A 10 -4.03 -3.60 -24.71
CA VAL A 10 -2.65 -4.01 -24.43
C VAL A 10 -2.38 -3.97 -22.92
N MET A 11 -2.79 -2.91 -22.21
CA MET A 11 -2.60 -2.82 -20.76
C MET A 11 -3.38 -3.88 -19.98
N LEU A 12 -4.61 -4.20 -20.42
CA LEU A 12 -5.39 -5.31 -19.85
C LEU A 12 -4.71 -6.66 -20.10
N ALA A 13 -4.18 -6.89 -21.30
CA ALA A 13 -3.41 -8.08 -21.61
C ALA A 13 -2.17 -8.20 -20.71
N LEU A 14 -1.46 -7.09 -20.46
CA LEU A 14 -0.32 -7.08 -19.55
C LEU A 14 -0.70 -7.48 -18.11
N LEU A 15 -1.86 -7.03 -17.61
CA LEU A 15 -2.35 -7.44 -16.30
C LEU A 15 -2.74 -8.91 -16.26
N ILE A 16 -3.46 -9.39 -17.28
CA ILE A 16 -3.88 -10.80 -17.38
C ILE A 16 -2.65 -11.72 -17.41
N ILE A 17 -1.64 -11.38 -18.21
CA ILE A 17 -0.36 -12.12 -18.23
C ILE A 17 0.30 -12.10 -16.86
N GLY A 18 0.31 -10.96 -16.16
CA GLY A 18 0.84 -10.89 -14.80
C GLY A 18 0.10 -11.80 -13.82
N VAL A 19 -1.23 -11.85 -13.90
CA VAL A 19 -2.06 -12.72 -13.05
C VAL A 19 -1.79 -14.19 -13.37
N LEU A 20 -1.73 -14.54 -14.64
CA LEU A 20 -1.38 -15.90 -15.07
C LEU A 20 0.01 -16.30 -14.55
N LEU A 21 1.01 -15.43 -14.69
CA LEU A 21 2.36 -15.67 -14.17
C LEU A 21 2.41 -15.86 -12.65
N SER A 22 1.52 -15.20 -11.89
CA SER A 22 1.43 -15.37 -10.43
C SER A 22 0.75 -16.68 -9.99
N VAL A 23 -0.04 -17.29 -10.88
CA VAL A 23 -0.82 -18.51 -10.62
C VAL A 23 -0.15 -19.75 -11.24
N LEU A 24 0.80 -19.55 -12.17
CA LEU A 24 1.57 -20.65 -12.74
C LEU A 24 2.21 -21.48 -11.61
N PRO A 25 2.22 -22.83 -11.73
CA PRO A 25 2.80 -23.71 -10.74
C PRO A 25 4.27 -23.37 -10.48
N TRP A 26 4.78 -23.85 -9.33
CA TRP A 26 6.11 -23.65 -8.69
C TRP A 26 7.34 -23.42 -9.61
N HIS A 27 7.27 -23.82 -10.89
CA HIS A 27 8.32 -23.69 -11.89
C HIS A 27 8.45 -22.30 -12.52
N ALA A 28 7.44 -21.42 -12.46
CA ALA A 28 7.60 -20.03 -12.95
C ALA A 28 8.54 -19.21 -12.06
N GLY A 29 8.55 -19.46 -10.73
CA GLY A 29 9.54 -18.93 -9.80
C GLY A 29 10.93 -19.58 -9.93
N ALA A 30 11.00 -20.78 -10.54
CA ALA A 30 12.27 -21.43 -10.85
C ALA A 30 13.01 -20.76 -12.01
N ILE A 31 12.29 -20.08 -12.91
CA ILE A 31 12.93 -19.28 -13.96
C ILE A 31 13.41 -17.98 -13.33
N ARG A 32 14.71 -17.93 -13.04
CA ARG A 32 15.39 -16.78 -12.44
C ARG A 32 16.32 -16.16 -13.46
N LEU A 33 16.22 -14.84 -13.60
CA LEU A 33 17.16 -14.04 -14.38
C LEU A 33 17.94 -13.19 -13.40
N ALA A 34 19.26 -13.40 -13.34
CA ALA A 34 20.12 -12.81 -12.31
C ALA A 34 19.58 -13.01 -10.88
N GLY A 35 19.10 -14.23 -10.57
CA GLY A 35 18.60 -14.63 -9.24
C GLY A 35 17.26 -14.02 -8.81
N VAL A 36 16.66 -13.15 -9.63
CA VAL A 36 15.31 -12.58 -9.45
C VAL A 36 14.33 -13.36 -10.32
N SER A 37 13.14 -13.68 -9.81
CA SER A 37 12.12 -14.40 -10.57
C SER A 37 11.59 -13.59 -11.75
N VAL A 38 11.18 -14.29 -12.81
CA VAL A 38 10.61 -13.67 -14.03
C VAL A 38 9.38 -12.82 -13.72
N THR A 39 8.60 -13.17 -12.70
CA THR A 39 7.42 -12.39 -12.25
C THR A 39 7.79 -10.96 -11.86
N TRP A 40 8.90 -10.76 -11.14
CA TRP A 40 9.40 -9.45 -10.75
C TRP A 40 9.96 -8.65 -11.95
N TRP A 41 10.75 -9.30 -12.81
CA TRP A 41 11.23 -8.67 -14.05
C TRP A 41 10.08 -8.22 -14.95
N TYR A 42 9.04 -9.04 -15.04
CA TYR A 42 7.84 -8.71 -15.77
C TYR A 42 7.12 -7.50 -15.15
N ALA A 43 6.86 -7.55 -13.84
CA ALA A 43 6.06 -6.56 -13.12
C ALA A 43 6.68 -5.17 -13.06
N VAL A 44 8.01 -5.08 -12.93
CA VAL A 44 8.71 -3.82 -12.64
C VAL A 44 9.45 -3.26 -13.87
N ALA A 45 9.85 -4.11 -14.82
CA ALA A 45 10.58 -3.68 -16.02
C ALA A 45 9.79 -3.86 -17.32
N LEU A 46 9.45 -5.11 -17.69
CA LEU A 46 8.91 -5.40 -19.02
C LEU A 46 7.55 -4.74 -19.25
N ALA A 47 6.55 -5.05 -18.42
CA ALA A 47 5.20 -4.54 -18.59
C ALA A 47 5.12 -3.00 -18.42
N PRO A 48 5.78 -2.39 -17.40
CA PRO A 48 5.91 -0.94 -17.32
C PRO A 48 6.56 -0.30 -18.56
N GLY A 49 7.65 -0.87 -19.09
CA GLY A 49 8.32 -0.37 -20.28
C GLY A 49 7.41 -0.38 -21.51
N VAL A 50 6.70 -1.49 -21.74
CA VAL A 50 5.71 -1.61 -22.81
C VAL A 50 4.57 -0.60 -22.60
N ALA A 51 4.07 -0.45 -21.38
CA ALA A 51 2.97 0.46 -21.08
C ALA A 51 3.34 1.95 -21.26
N VAL A 52 4.57 2.34 -20.90
CA VAL A 52 5.12 3.67 -21.20
C VAL A 52 5.22 3.89 -22.71
N LEU A 53 5.75 2.93 -23.45
CA LEU A 53 5.87 3.02 -24.91
C LEU A 53 4.50 3.15 -25.58
N VAL A 54 3.51 2.35 -25.17
CA VAL A 54 2.12 2.46 -25.61
C VAL A 54 1.55 3.84 -25.30
N ARG A 55 1.80 4.39 -24.10
CA ARG A 55 1.36 5.73 -23.72
C ARG A 55 1.96 6.82 -24.61
N LEU A 56 3.26 6.72 -24.92
CA LEU A 56 3.96 7.64 -25.80
C LEU A 56 3.38 7.60 -27.22
N ILE A 57 3.07 6.41 -27.74
CA ILE A 57 2.49 6.22 -29.09
C ILE A 57 1.03 6.71 -29.15
N VAL A 58 0.23 6.41 -28.11
CA VAL A 58 -1.19 6.79 -28.04
C VAL A 58 -1.36 8.29 -27.84
N GLY A 59 -0.36 8.98 -27.27
CA GLY A 59 -0.29 10.45 -27.22
C GLY A 59 -1.33 11.10 -26.31
N THR A 60 -1.84 10.39 -25.30
CA THR A 60 -2.85 10.93 -24.39
C THR A 60 -2.20 11.66 -23.21
N PRO A 61 -2.54 12.95 -22.98
CA PRO A 61 -2.05 13.67 -21.81
C PRO A 61 -2.53 13.01 -20.53
N ALA A 62 -1.62 12.84 -19.58
CA ALA A 62 -1.98 12.50 -18.21
C ALA A 62 -2.30 13.78 -17.42
N PRO A 63 -3.46 13.89 -16.76
CA PRO A 63 -3.75 15.02 -15.88
C PRO A 63 -2.80 15.01 -14.68
N VAL A 64 -1.86 15.96 -14.64
CA VAL A 64 -0.82 16.07 -13.59
C VAL A 64 -1.40 16.07 -12.18
N ARG A 65 -2.56 16.74 -11.98
CA ARG A 65 -3.26 16.76 -10.69
C ARG A 65 -3.76 15.38 -10.27
N ALA A 66 -4.25 14.57 -11.21
CA ALA A 66 -4.70 13.22 -10.91
C ALA A 66 -3.50 12.33 -10.59
N LEU A 67 -2.43 12.40 -11.39
CA LEU A 67 -1.20 11.64 -11.10
C LEU A 67 -0.63 11.99 -9.73
N ALA A 68 -0.66 13.27 -9.33
CA ALA A 68 -0.22 13.70 -8.00
C ALA A 68 -1.07 13.12 -6.85
N SER A 69 -2.35 12.80 -7.08
CA SER A 69 -3.18 12.09 -6.09
C SER A 69 -2.86 10.59 -5.99
N TRP A 70 -2.25 10.02 -7.03
CA TRP A 70 -1.82 8.61 -7.07
C TRP A 70 -0.45 8.40 -6.47
N VAL A 71 0.47 9.34 -6.72
CA VAL A 71 1.81 9.34 -6.16
C VAL A 71 1.74 9.80 -4.70
N ALA A 72 1.34 8.87 -3.83
CA ALA A 72 1.01 9.15 -2.44
C ALA A 72 1.78 8.23 -1.48
N PRO A 73 2.06 8.67 -0.24
CA PRO A 73 2.73 7.87 0.79
C PRO A 73 2.08 6.51 1.04
N ALA A 74 0.74 6.47 1.10
CA ALA A 74 0.02 5.23 1.35
C ALA A 74 0.34 4.17 0.30
N LEU A 75 0.40 4.54 -0.98
CA LEU A 75 0.77 3.63 -2.06
C LEU A 75 2.23 3.21 -1.94
N PHE A 76 3.14 4.17 -1.74
CA PHE A 76 4.57 3.93 -1.60
C PHE A 76 4.89 2.96 -0.46
N VAL A 77 4.44 3.25 0.77
CA VAL A 77 4.68 2.42 1.96
C VAL A 77 4.02 1.06 1.81
N SER A 78 2.80 1.01 1.26
CA SER A 78 2.10 -0.27 1.09
C SER A 78 2.79 -1.19 0.10
N VAL A 79 3.28 -0.67 -1.04
CA VAL A 79 4.03 -1.49 -2.00
C VAL A 79 5.31 -2.02 -1.37
N ALA A 80 6.06 -1.19 -0.66
CA ALA A 80 7.27 -1.60 0.05
C ALA A 80 6.96 -2.67 1.12
N MET A 81 5.85 -2.49 1.84
CA MET A 81 5.35 -3.43 2.86
C MET A 81 4.98 -4.79 2.30
N GLN A 82 4.29 -4.86 1.17
CA GLN A 82 3.92 -6.13 0.55
C GLN A 82 5.16 -6.97 0.21
N ILE A 83 6.26 -6.32 -0.16
CA ILE A 83 7.55 -6.99 -0.44
C ILE A 83 8.20 -7.43 0.86
N PHE A 84 8.25 -6.53 1.84
CA PHE A 84 8.86 -6.78 3.13
C PHE A 84 8.18 -7.94 3.88
N VAL A 85 6.85 -8.05 3.84
CA VAL A 85 6.09 -9.13 4.50
C VAL A 85 5.98 -10.39 3.63
N ALA A 86 6.65 -10.44 2.48
CA ALA A 86 6.58 -11.57 1.55
C ALA A 86 5.14 -11.88 1.12
N ALA A 87 4.38 -10.87 0.71
CA ALA A 87 3.02 -11.08 0.24
C ALA A 87 3.03 -11.70 -1.17
N PRO A 88 2.27 -12.79 -1.41
CA PRO A 88 2.23 -13.45 -2.72
C PRO A 88 1.79 -12.53 -3.86
N ALA A 89 0.94 -11.54 -3.56
CA ALA A 89 0.43 -10.59 -4.54
C ALA A 89 1.37 -9.38 -4.79
N ALA A 90 2.53 -9.28 -4.13
CA ALA A 90 3.40 -8.09 -4.19
C ALA A 90 3.81 -7.67 -5.63
N PRO A 91 4.24 -8.59 -6.53
CA PRO A 91 4.57 -8.21 -7.90
C PRO A 91 3.38 -7.63 -8.66
N LEU A 92 2.19 -8.21 -8.45
CA LEU A 92 0.95 -7.76 -9.07
C LEU A 92 0.47 -6.42 -8.52
N VAL A 93 0.61 -6.19 -7.22
CA VAL A 93 0.32 -4.90 -6.59
C VAL A 93 1.20 -3.81 -7.21
N ALA A 94 2.51 -4.07 -7.35
CA ALA A 94 3.42 -3.13 -8.00
C ALA A 94 3.05 -2.87 -9.46
N LEU A 95 2.76 -3.93 -10.22
CA LEU A 95 2.32 -3.82 -11.62
C LEU A 95 1.02 -3.02 -11.75
N ALA A 96 0.00 -3.33 -10.95
CA ALA A 96 -1.28 -2.64 -10.94
C ALA A 96 -1.12 -1.16 -10.55
N ALA A 97 -0.27 -0.87 -9.56
CA ALA A 97 0.06 0.50 -9.14
C ALA A 97 0.70 1.33 -10.28
N ILE A 98 1.53 0.70 -11.12
CA ILE A 98 2.14 1.37 -12.29
C ILE A 98 1.14 1.51 -13.43
N LEU A 99 0.38 0.45 -13.74
CA LEU A 99 -0.50 0.44 -14.92
C LEU A 99 -1.79 1.23 -14.74
N ALA A 100 -2.35 1.31 -13.53
CA ALA A 100 -3.59 2.05 -13.24
C ALA A 100 -3.60 3.49 -13.79
N PRO A 101 -2.61 4.36 -13.48
CA PRO A 101 -2.52 5.71 -14.03
C PRO A 101 -2.32 5.72 -15.56
N MET A 102 -1.62 4.72 -16.10
CA MET A 102 -1.40 4.63 -17.54
C MET A 102 -2.70 4.30 -18.28
N MET A 103 -3.48 3.33 -17.77
CA MET A 103 -4.79 2.96 -18.30
C MET A 103 -5.81 4.09 -18.15
N ALA A 104 -5.78 4.84 -17.04
CA ALA A 104 -6.73 5.91 -16.79
C ALA A 104 -6.67 7.02 -17.85
N GLY A 105 -5.49 7.28 -18.44
CA GLY A 105 -5.39 8.23 -19.56
C GLY A 105 -5.86 7.69 -20.91
N CYS A 106 -6.06 6.38 -21.04
CA CYS A 106 -6.71 5.76 -22.20
C CYS A 106 -8.24 5.83 -22.08
N VAL A 107 -8.77 5.84 -20.86
CA VAL A 107 -10.21 5.97 -20.58
C VAL A 107 -10.65 7.45 -20.65
N ARG A 108 -11.84 7.72 -21.19
CA ARG A 108 -12.49 9.03 -21.06
C ARG A 108 -13.57 8.93 -20.00
N ALA A 109 -13.46 9.72 -18.93
CA ALA A 109 -14.60 9.94 -18.05
C ALA A 109 -15.68 10.71 -18.84
N ARG A 110 -16.93 10.23 -18.81
CA ARG A 110 -18.07 10.94 -19.41
C ARG A 110 -18.60 11.98 -18.41
N ALA A 111 -18.88 13.18 -18.91
CA ALA A 111 -19.32 14.30 -18.07
C ALA A 111 -20.79 14.15 -17.63
N ALA A 112 -21.02 14.44 -16.34
CA ALA A 112 -22.22 14.93 -15.62
C ALA A 112 -23.63 14.36 -15.86
N GLY A 113 -23.96 13.74 -17.00
CA GLY A 113 -25.30 13.19 -17.27
C GLY A 113 -25.51 11.74 -16.81
N SER A 114 -24.52 11.11 -16.16
CA SER A 114 -24.48 9.66 -15.95
C SER A 114 -25.03 9.15 -14.62
N LEU A 115 -25.17 10.00 -13.60
CA LEU A 115 -25.67 9.68 -12.25
C LEU A 115 -26.27 10.92 -11.58
N PRO A 116 -27.19 10.77 -10.58
CA PRO A 116 -27.56 11.86 -9.70
C PRO A 116 -26.31 12.45 -9.04
N ARG A 117 -26.15 13.76 -9.14
CA ARG A 117 -24.93 14.46 -8.73
C ARG A 117 -24.56 14.18 -7.27
N PHE A 118 -25.52 14.27 -6.36
CA PHE A 118 -25.28 14.06 -4.93
C PHE A 118 -24.74 12.67 -4.63
N LEU A 119 -25.20 11.64 -5.34
CA LEU A 119 -24.69 10.28 -5.21
C LEU A 119 -23.23 10.19 -5.69
N ALA A 120 -22.94 10.67 -6.90
CA ALA A 120 -21.60 10.60 -7.47
C ALA A 120 -20.58 11.38 -6.63
N VAL A 121 -20.97 12.57 -6.18
CA VAL A 121 -20.13 13.42 -5.32
C VAL A 121 -19.99 12.82 -3.92
N GLY A 122 -21.05 12.23 -3.36
CA GLY A 122 -21.02 11.51 -2.09
C GLY A 122 -20.03 10.35 -2.11
N ILE A 123 -20.12 9.47 -3.12
CA ILE A 123 -19.17 8.35 -3.30
C ILE A 123 -17.74 8.87 -3.49
N LEU A 124 -17.54 9.90 -4.32
CA LEU A 124 -16.22 10.50 -4.53
C LEU A 124 -15.64 11.10 -3.23
N SER A 125 -16.48 11.74 -2.42
CA SER A 125 -16.07 12.34 -1.15
C SER A 125 -15.71 11.28 -0.11
N ALA A 126 -16.48 10.19 0.00
CA ALA A 126 -16.20 9.08 0.88
C ALA A 126 -14.90 8.36 0.47
N ALA A 127 -14.75 8.03 -0.81
CA ALA A 127 -13.54 7.41 -1.35
C ALA A 127 -12.32 8.32 -1.17
N GLY A 128 -12.43 9.61 -1.49
CA GLY A 128 -11.35 10.59 -1.33
C GLY A 128 -10.94 10.77 0.14
N THR A 129 -11.90 10.75 1.06
CA THR A 129 -11.66 10.83 2.52
C THR A 129 -10.91 9.59 3.02
N LEU A 130 -11.28 8.39 2.57
CA LEU A 130 -10.59 7.14 2.93
C LEU A 130 -9.17 7.08 2.38
N VAL A 131 -8.94 7.53 1.14
CA VAL A 131 -7.59 7.63 0.56
C VAL A 131 -6.77 8.70 1.30
N ALA A 132 -7.37 9.83 1.69
CA ALA A 132 -6.69 10.82 2.53
C ALA A 132 -6.34 10.26 3.92
N CYS A 133 -7.27 9.54 4.55
CA CYS A 133 -7.05 8.80 5.80
C CYS A 133 -5.86 7.85 5.68
N ALA A 134 -5.78 7.05 4.62
CA ALA A 134 -4.66 6.14 4.39
C ALA A 134 -3.29 6.87 4.39
N ASN A 135 -3.23 8.08 3.82
CA ASN A 135 -2.01 8.89 3.82
C ASN A 135 -1.68 9.46 5.20
N PHE A 136 -2.68 9.89 5.97
CA PHE A 136 -2.46 10.31 7.36
C PHE A 136 -2.03 9.16 8.26
N LEU A 137 -2.57 7.95 8.05
CA LEU A 137 -2.15 6.76 8.79
C LEU A 137 -0.66 6.48 8.62
N VAL A 138 -0.12 6.65 7.42
CA VAL A 138 1.34 6.59 7.19
C VAL A 138 2.05 7.59 8.09
N ALA A 139 1.67 8.87 8.11
CA ALA A 139 2.30 9.86 8.98
C ALA A 139 2.24 9.49 10.47
N THR A 140 1.13 8.87 10.91
CA THR A 140 0.99 8.41 12.30
C THR A 140 1.91 7.23 12.62
N ASP A 141 2.11 6.31 11.67
CA ASP A 141 3.04 5.20 11.83
C ASP A 141 4.48 5.70 11.81
N LEU A 142 4.80 6.67 10.95
CA LEU A 142 6.11 7.30 10.92
C LEU A 142 6.47 7.95 12.27
N ALA A 143 5.55 8.67 12.90
CA ALA A 143 5.76 9.28 14.21
C ALA A 143 6.12 8.23 15.29
N ARG A 144 5.46 7.05 15.27
CA ARG A 144 5.79 5.93 16.16
C ARG A 144 7.19 5.38 15.94
N GLY A 145 7.71 5.47 14.71
CA GLY A 145 9.07 5.07 14.38
C GLY A 145 10.15 5.87 15.11
N VAL A 146 9.84 7.11 15.47
CA VAL A 146 10.73 8.02 16.22
C VAL A 146 10.44 7.96 17.74
N GLY A 147 9.55 7.06 18.18
CA GLY A 147 9.16 6.92 19.58
C GLY A 147 8.05 7.87 20.05
N LEU A 148 7.41 8.60 19.12
CA LEU A 148 6.26 9.45 19.44
C LEU A 148 4.95 8.65 19.41
N GLU A 149 3.92 9.13 20.12
CA GLU A 149 2.59 8.51 20.02
C GLU A 149 1.93 8.77 18.65
N ARG A 150 0.96 7.92 18.28
CA ARG A 150 0.21 7.98 17.02
C ARG A 150 -0.30 9.39 16.68
N TRP A 151 -0.83 10.09 17.68
CA TRP A 151 -1.48 11.39 17.52
C TRP A 151 -0.51 12.51 17.13
N HIS A 152 0.78 12.41 17.48
CA HIS A 152 1.79 13.41 17.12
C HIS A 152 1.96 13.52 15.60
N GLY A 153 1.96 12.40 14.87
CA GLY A 153 2.05 12.41 13.41
C GLY A 153 0.88 13.14 12.75
N LEU A 154 -0.32 12.99 13.33
CA LEU A 154 -1.50 13.70 12.85
C LEU A 154 -1.47 15.19 13.21
N LEU A 155 -1.07 15.53 14.43
CA LEU A 155 -0.92 16.92 14.88
C LEU A 155 0.10 17.70 14.06
N LEU A 156 1.13 17.04 13.52
CA LEU A 156 2.09 17.66 12.62
C LEU A 156 1.58 17.77 11.18
N ALA A 157 1.00 16.69 10.63
CA ALA A 157 0.63 16.65 9.22
C ALA A 157 -0.70 17.38 8.91
N ALA A 158 -1.71 17.24 9.77
CA ALA A 158 -3.05 17.75 9.47
C ALA A 158 -3.13 19.28 9.39
N PRO A 159 -2.51 20.07 10.29
CA PRO A 159 -2.54 21.54 10.20
C PRO A 159 -1.87 22.05 8.93
N ILE A 160 -0.72 21.48 8.53
CA ILE A 160 -0.01 21.85 7.30
C ILE A 160 -0.91 21.56 6.09
N ALA A 161 -1.49 20.37 6.03
CA ALA A 161 -2.41 19.98 4.95
C ALA A 161 -3.64 20.91 4.90
N LEU A 162 -4.20 21.27 6.06
CA LEU A 162 -5.35 22.15 6.19
C LEU A 162 -5.05 23.56 5.68
N VAL A 163 -3.91 24.14 6.08
CA VAL A 163 -3.46 25.47 5.62
C VAL A 163 -3.25 25.47 4.10
N LEU A 164 -2.60 24.44 3.55
CA LEU A 164 -2.37 24.31 2.11
C LEU A 164 -3.68 24.11 1.33
N ALA A 165 -4.61 23.30 1.87
CA ALA A 165 -5.93 23.09 1.31
C ALA A 165 -6.76 24.39 1.33
N TRP A 166 -6.74 25.12 2.43
CA TRP A 166 -7.44 26.40 2.59
C TRP A 166 -6.93 27.45 1.61
N ARG A 167 -5.60 27.70 1.62
CA ARG A 167 -4.94 28.70 0.76
C ARG A 167 -5.18 28.42 -0.71
N GLY A 168 -5.14 27.15 -1.09
CA GLY A 168 -5.24 26.74 -2.47
C GLY A 168 -4.07 27.15 -3.35
N GLY A 169 -4.15 26.74 -4.61
CA GLY A 169 -3.10 26.93 -5.60
C GLY A 169 -2.27 25.68 -5.83
N SER A 170 -1.81 25.52 -7.08
CA SER A 170 -1.15 24.30 -7.55
C SER A 170 0.32 24.49 -7.97
N ARG A 171 0.87 25.71 -7.87
CA ARG A 171 2.23 26.02 -8.36
C ARG A 171 3.34 25.29 -7.58
N TRP A 172 3.16 25.12 -6.28
CA TRP A 172 4.11 24.43 -5.40
C TRP A 172 4.06 22.90 -5.53
N ARG A 173 2.93 22.33 -5.99
CA ARG A 173 2.70 20.88 -5.94
C ARG A 173 3.63 20.09 -6.84
N GLN A 174 3.86 20.58 -8.06
CA GLN A 174 4.73 19.88 -9.00
C GLN A 174 6.20 19.84 -8.56
N PRO A 175 6.84 20.96 -8.15
CA PRO A 175 8.21 20.90 -7.64
C PRO A 175 8.32 20.08 -6.35
N VAL A 176 7.34 20.17 -5.44
CA VAL A 176 7.34 19.34 -4.21
C VAL A 176 7.18 17.86 -4.55
N LEU A 177 6.31 17.49 -5.48
CA LEU A 177 6.15 16.11 -5.94
C LEU A 177 7.46 15.58 -6.52
N VAL A 178 8.03 16.25 -7.52
CA VAL A 178 9.27 15.82 -8.18
C VAL A 178 10.44 15.80 -7.20
N GLY A 179 10.56 16.82 -6.34
CA GLY A 179 11.57 16.88 -5.28
C GLY A 179 11.43 15.73 -4.30
N SER A 180 10.22 15.41 -3.85
CA SER A 180 9.98 14.29 -2.92
C SER A 180 10.33 12.95 -3.56
N VAL A 181 9.91 12.70 -4.80
CA VAL A 181 10.30 11.47 -5.54
C VAL A 181 11.81 11.38 -5.71
N GLY A 182 12.46 12.50 -6.05
CA GLY A 182 13.91 12.59 -6.19
C GLY A 182 14.63 12.30 -4.88
N LEU A 183 14.18 12.86 -3.75
CA LEU A 183 14.76 12.62 -2.43
C LEU A 183 14.63 11.15 -1.99
N LEU A 184 13.48 10.52 -2.24
CA LEU A 184 13.30 9.07 -1.99
C LEU A 184 14.25 8.24 -2.86
N ALA A 185 14.42 8.59 -4.14
CA ALA A 185 15.36 7.91 -5.02
C ALA A 185 16.82 8.10 -4.56
N ILE A 186 17.19 9.31 -4.13
CA ILE A 186 18.52 9.61 -3.56
C ILE A 186 18.77 8.78 -2.31
N ALA A 187 17.78 8.64 -1.42
CA ALA A 187 17.91 7.81 -0.23
C ALA A 187 18.18 6.34 -0.58
N VAL A 188 17.46 5.79 -1.57
CA VAL A 188 17.72 4.42 -2.07
C VAL A 188 19.12 4.29 -2.67
N VAL A 189 19.57 5.27 -3.46
CA VAL A 189 20.93 5.27 -4.03
C VAL A 189 21.98 5.36 -2.93
N ALA A 190 21.76 6.17 -1.89
CA ALA A 190 22.68 6.29 -0.76
C ALA A 190 22.80 4.95 0.00
N VAL A 191 21.69 4.24 0.22
CA VAL A 191 21.69 2.88 0.79
C VAL A 191 22.46 1.91 -0.11
N ALA A 192 22.26 1.96 -1.43
CA ALA A 192 22.97 1.11 -2.38
C ALA A 192 24.49 1.36 -2.36
N VAL A 193 24.91 2.63 -2.29
CA VAL A 193 26.31 3.04 -2.21
C VAL A 193 26.94 2.60 -0.90
N ALA A 194 26.25 2.80 0.23
CA ALA A 194 26.77 2.45 1.54
C ALA A 194 26.89 0.93 1.76
N THR A 195 25.93 0.15 1.26
CA THR A 195 25.99 -1.31 1.32
C THR A 195 26.93 -1.91 0.27
N GLY A 196 27.24 -1.18 -0.82
CA GLY A 196 27.97 -1.71 -1.96
C GLY A 196 27.17 -2.73 -2.78
N VAL A 197 25.84 -2.77 -2.61
CA VAL A 197 24.95 -3.79 -3.19
C VAL A 197 23.84 -3.10 -3.98
N THR A 198 23.69 -3.50 -5.25
CA THR A 198 22.57 -3.05 -6.08
C THR A 198 21.26 -3.75 -5.67
N PRO A 199 20.07 -3.18 -5.94
CA PRO A 199 18.80 -3.77 -5.50
C PRO A 199 18.60 -5.22 -5.95
N TRP A 200 18.94 -5.57 -7.18
CA TRP A 200 18.85 -6.95 -7.69
C TRP A 200 19.85 -7.88 -7.00
N ARG A 201 21.06 -7.41 -6.66
CA ARG A 201 22.02 -8.21 -5.88
C ARG A 201 21.55 -8.43 -4.45
N ALA A 202 20.95 -7.41 -3.82
CA ALA A 202 20.35 -7.53 -2.49
C ALA A 202 19.22 -8.58 -2.52
N TRP A 203 18.38 -8.55 -3.56
CA TRP A 203 17.35 -9.57 -3.76
C TRP A 203 17.92 -10.97 -3.96
N THR A 204 19.01 -11.13 -4.73
CA THR A 204 19.66 -12.45 -4.88
C THR A 204 20.26 -12.96 -3.58
N ARG A 205 20.86 -12.07 -2.78
CA ARG A 205 21.43 -12.42 -1.47
C ARG A 205 20.33 -12.87 -0.54
N LEU A 206 19.26 -12.09 -0.43
CA LEU A 206 18.05 -12.44 0.32
C LEU A 206 17.53 -13.81 -0.12
N ALA A 207 17.33 -14.02 -1.42
CA ALA A 207 16.77 -15.27 -1.93
C ALA A 207 17.67 -16.49 -1.70
N SER A 208 18.98 -16.29 -1.57
CA SER A 208 19.95 -17.36 -1.28
C SER A 208 20.03 -17.77 0.19
N ARG A 209 19.36 -17.05 1.11
CA ARG A 209 19.42 -17.35 2.54
C ARG A 209 18.69 -18.67 2.84
N PRO A 210 19.36 -19.68 3.41
CA PRO A 210 18.70 -20.95 3.76
C PRO A 210 17.69 -20.77 4.88
N VAL A 211 17.99 -19.88 5.84
CA VAL A 211 17.15 -19.54 6.98
C VAL A 211 17.19 -18.03 7.22
N VAL A 212 16.04 -17.46 7.59
CA VAL A 212 15.95 -16.07 8.07
C VAL A 212 16.06 -16.08 9.59
N ALA A 213 17.29 -15.98 10.08
CA ALA A 213 17.61 -16.02 11.51
C ALA A 213 18.09 -14.66 12.02
N PHE A 214 18.03 -14.46 13.33
CA PHE A 214 18.68 -13.34 13.99
C PHE A 214 20.19 -13.46 13.81
N ASP A 215 20.78 -12.43 13.21
CA ASP A 215 22.22 -12.30 13.13
C ASP A 215 22.83 -12.07 14.52
N GLU A 216 24.06 -12.51 14.73
CA GLU A 216 24.79 -12.32 15.99
C GLU A 216 24.98 -10.84 16.32
N SER A 217 25.08 -9.99 15.29
CA SER A 217 25.21 -8.54 15.42
C SER A 217 23.89 -7.82 15.71
N SER A 218 22.75 -8.52 15.63
CA SER A 218 21.43 -7.89 15.80
C SER A 218 21.28 -7.31 17.21
N VAL A 219 20.70 -6.11 17.31
CA VAL A 219 20.38 -5.47 18.59
C VAL A 219 19.43 -6.35 19.41
N TRP A 220 18.59 -7.15 18.76
CA TRP A 220 17.69 -8.10 19.41
C TRP A 220 18.39 -9.26 20.12
N VAL A 221 19.63 -9.58 19.73
CA VAL A 221 20.45 -10.66 20.30
C VAL A 221 21.43 -10.10 21.33
N THR A 222 22.05 -8.96 21.03
CA THR A 222 23.09 -8.37 21.87
C THR A 222 22.51 -7.66 23.09
N GLN A 223 21.77 -6.57 22.86
CA GLN A 223 21.24 -5.67 23.90
C GLN A 223 19.78 -6.00 24.28
N GLY A 224 19.03 -6.61 23.37
CA GLY A 224 17.57 -6.67 23.44
C GLY A 224 16.92 -5.32 23.10
N ARG A 225 15.61 -5.34 22.86
CA ARG A 225 14.83 -4.13 22.57
C ARG A 225 13.49 -4.13 23.29
N THR A 226 13.05 -2.93 23.64
CA THR A 226 11.68 -2.68 24.13
C THR A 226 10.72 -2.56 22.97
N LEU A 227 9.63 -3.32 23.02
CA LEU A 227 8.56 -3.26 22.04
C LEU A 227 7.78 -1.95 22.22
N SER A 228 7.58 -1.20 21.14
CA SER A 228 6.76 0.02 21.15
C SER A 228 5.26 -0.27 21.07
N THR A 229 4.89 -1.45 20.57
CA THR A 229 3.51 -1.90 20.39
C THR A 229 3.33 -3.31 20.96
N PRO A 230 2.13 -3.66 21.44
CA PRO A 230 1.85 -5.03 21.83
C PRO A 230 2.09 -5.93 20.61
N THR A 231 2.85 -7.00 20.81
CA THR A 231 3.32 -7.85 19.72
C THR A 231 3.03 -9.30 20.07
N SER A 232 2.31 -9.98 19.18
CA SER A 232 2.10 -11.43 19.25
C SER A 232 3.16 -12.13 18.41
N VAL A 233 3.90 -13.04 19.01
CA VAL A 233 5.01 -13.75 18.40
C VAL A 233 4.71 -15.24 18.40
N THR A 234 4.52 -15.83 17.22
CA THR A 234 4.42 -17.28 17.09
C THR A 234 5.80 -17.85 16.79
N LEU A 235 6.20 -18.85 17.57
CA LEU A 235 7.50 -19.48 17.44
C LEU A 235 7.41 -20.67 16.49
N THR A 236 8.22 -20.65 15.44
CA THR A 236 8.31 -21.78 14.50
C THR A 236 9.41 -22.77 14.89
N GLU A 237 10.27 -22.39 15.83
CA GLU A 237 11.35 -23.20 16.36
C GLU A 237 11.46 -22.95 17.86
N ALA A 238 11.95 -23.95 18.59
CA ALA A 238 12.25 -23.76 20.00
C ALA A 238 13.38 -22.74 20.16
N GLN A 239 13.15 -21.73 21.01
CA GLN A 239 14.14 -20.69 21.28
C GLN A 239 13.99 -20.15 22.70
N ARG A 240 15.11 -19.67 23.24
CA ARG A 240 15.13 -18.98 24.54
C ARG A 240 14.87 -17.49 24.34
N MET A 241 13.90 -16.96 25.07
CA MET A 241 13.63 -15.52 25.16
C MET A 241 14.00 -15.01 26.55
N THR A 242 14.80 -13.95 26.59
CA THR A 242 15.25 -13.30 27.83
C THR A 242 14.56 -11.95 28.01
N ALA A 243 14.00 -11.71 29.19
CA ALA A 243 13.40 -10.43 29.52
C ALA A 243 14.48 -9.39 29.81
N THR A 244 14.37 -8.19 29.24
CA THR A 244 15.25 -7.05 29.52
C THR A 244 14.54 -5.93 30.28
N SER A 245 13.21 -5.98 30.37
CA SER A 245 12.40 -5.12 31.24
C SER A 245 11.41 -5.96 32.05
N ILE A 246 10.87 -5.39 33.13
CA ILE A 246 9.82 -6.03 33.92
C ILE A 246 8.52 -5.98 33.10
N ALA A 247 7.96 -7.15 32.77
CA ALA A 247 6.70 -7.24 32.04
C ALA A 247 5.97 -8.57 32.32
N MET A 248 4.64 -8.55 32.14
CA MET A 248 3.81 -9.76 32.12
C MET A 248 3.81 -10.32 30.70
N TRP A 249 4.34 -11.53 30.52
CA TRP A 249 4.31 -12.24 29.26
C TRP A 249 3.21 -13.29 29.31
N ARG A 250 2.35 -13.33 28.29
CA ARG A 250 1.31 -14.34 28.19
C ARG A 250 1.70 -15.34 27.11
N VAL A 251 1.90 -16.59 27.48
CA VAL A 251 2.26 -17.69 26.57
C VAL A 251 1.04 -18.57 26.35
N VAL A 252 0.62 -18.71 25.11
CA VAL A 252 -0.43 -19.64 24.69
C VAL A 252 0.27 -20.86 24.09
N PRO A 253 0.17 -22.05 24.72
CA PRO A 253 0.76 -23.28 24.18
C PRO A 253 0.21 -23.61 22.80
N GLY A 254 1.06 -24.14 21.92
CA GLY A 254 0.66 -24.55 20.57
C GLY A 254 -0.16 -25.84 20.48
N ASP A 255 -0.19 -26.66 21.54
CA ASP A 255 -0.82 -27.99 21.53
C ASP A 255 -2.37 -27.88 21.51
N GLU A 256 -3.00 -28.65 20.61
CA GLU A 256 -4.44 -28.57 20.30
C GLU A 256 -5.40 -28.89 21.48
N GLY A 257 -4.88 -29.37 22.60
CA GLY A 257 -5.68 -29.89 23.73
C GLY A 257 -5.89 -28.93 24.91
N ASP A 258 -5.02 -27.94 25.14
CA ASP A 258 -5.13 -27.01 26.27
C ASP A 258 -4.63 -25.61 25.88
N ARG A 259 -5.58 -24.71 25.56
CA ARG A 259 -5.31 -23.31 25.16
C ARG A 259 -5.31 -22.36 26.34
N SER A 260 -5.13 -22.84 27.57
CA SER A 260 -5.02 -21.97 28.72
C SER A 260 -3.76 -21.09 28.59
N ALA A 261 -3.95 -19.78 28.53
CA ALA A 261 -2.86 -18.83 28.40
C ALA A 261 -2.14 -18.72 29.75
N LEU A 262 -0.86 -19.09 29.78
CA LEU A 262 -0.02 -19.02 30.97
C LEU A 262 0.61 -17.64 31.06
N GLU A 263 0.34 -16.94 32.16
CA GLU A 263 0.89 -15.62 32.42
C GLU A 263 2.11 -15.69 33.34
N TRP A 264 3.24 -15.17 32.84
CA TRP A 264 4.51 -15.15 33.55
C TRP A 264 4.91 -13.70 33.81
N ARG A 265 5.18 -13.36 35.08
CA ARG A 265 5.83 -12.11 35.43
C ARG A 265 7.33 -12.32 35.35
N LEU A 266 8.00 -11.64 34.42
CA LEU A 266 9.44 -11.77 34.24
C LEU A 266 10.16 -10.48 34.66
N VAL A 267 11.34 -10.66 35.25
CA VAL A 267 12.28 -9.61 35.68
C VAL A 267 13.47 -9.60 34.71
N PRO A 268 14.17 -8.47 34.52
CA PRO A 268 15.37 -8.42 33.68
C PRO A 268 16.37 -9.54 34.02
N GLY A 269 16.76 -10.31 33.02
CA GLY A 269 17.64 -11.48 33.15
C GLY A 269 16.91 -12.82 33.21
N ASP A 270 15.62 -12.83 33.56
CA ASP A 270 14.80 -14.05 33.50
C ASP A 270 14.65 -14.52 32.06
N SER A 271 14.57 -15.83 31.89
CA SER A 271 14.48 -16.43 30.56
C SER A 271 13.45 -17.54 30.51
N LEU A 272 12.67 -17.55 29.44
CA LEU A 272 11.75 -18.64 29.14
C LEU A 272 12.29 -19.42 27.94
N ALA A 273 12.38 -20.74 28.10
CA ALA A 273 12.61 -21.67 27.00
C ALA A 273 11.24 -22.04 26.42
N LEU A 274 11.01 -21.66 25.17
CA LEU A 274 9.72 -21.81 24.52
C LEU A 274 9.81 -22.86 23.42
N ARG A 275 8.70 -23.55 23.17
CA ARG A 275 8.63 -24.63 22.18
C ARG A 275 8.22 -24.08 20.82
N SER A 276 8.49 -24.88 19.79
CA SER A 276 7.88 -24.65 18.48
C SER A 276 6.36 -24.76 18.59
N GLY A 277 5.64 -23.81 18.01
CA GLY A 277 4.18 -23.70 18.05
C GLY A 277 3.65 -22.74 19.13
N ASP A 278 4.46 -22.39 20.13
CA ASP A 278 4.02 -21.49 21.21
C ASP A 278 3.80 -20.07 20.68
N GLN A 279 2.72 -19.43 21.14
CA GLN A 279 2.43 -18.03 20.87
C GLN A 279 2.70 -17.19 22.12
N VAL A 280 3.61 -16.22 22.02
CA VAL A 280 3.92 -15.28 23.09
C VAL A 280 3.27 -13.93 22.80
N LEU A 281 2.42 -13.47 23.70
CA LEU A 281 1.81 -12.15 23.69
C LEU A 281 2.63 -11.24 24.60
N LEU A 282 3.28 -10.25 24.00
CA LEU A 282 4.15 -9.31 24.67
C LEU A 282 3.46 -7.94 24.71
N PRO A 283 3.30 -7.31 25.88
CA PRO A 283 2.71 -5.98 25.98
C PRO A 283 3.66 -4.90 25.44
N ALA A 284 3.12 -3.73 25.10
CA ALA A 284 3.95 -2.56 24.81
C ALA A 284 4.83 -2.22 26.02
N GLY A 285 6.09 -1.85 25.77
CA GLY A 285 7.11 -1.60 26.79
C GLY A 285 7.88 -2.84 27.26
N ALA A 286 7.46 -4.05 26.86
CA ALA A 286 8.20 -5.26 27.19
C ALA A 286 9.56 -5.29 26.46
N GLY A 287 10.62 -5.46 27.22
CA GLY A 287 11.99 -5.62 26.76
C GLY A 287 12.30 -7.08 26.54
N VAL A 288 12.76 -7.42 25.33
CA VAL A 288 13.03 -8.81 24.93
C VAL A 288 14.36 -8.91 24.24
N ARG A 289 15.09 -9.96 24.56
CA ARG A 289 16.31 -10.39 23.87
C ARG A 289 16.18 -11.85 23.44
N PHE A 290 16.46 -12.09 22.16
CA PHE A 290 16.34 -13.39 21.51
C PHE A 290 17.69 -14.12 21.44
N GLU A 291 17.62 -15.43 21.19
CA GLU A 291 18.80 -16.28 20.97
C GLU A 291 19.36 -16.06 19.55
N SER A 292 20.68 -15.97 19.44
CA SER A 292 21.39 -15.83 18.15
C SER A 292 21.18 -17.06 17.27
N GLY A 293 21.11 -16.87 15.95
CA GLY A 293 21.02 -17.98 15.00
C GLY A 293 19.66 -18.70 14.97
N ARG A 294 18.70 -18.27 15.79
CA ARG A 294 17.30 -18.73 15.74
C ARG A 294 16.47 -17.89 14.78
N ARG A 295 15.41 -18.48 14.25
CA ARG A 295 14.51 -17.82 13.29
C ARG A 295 13.91 -16.54 13.84
N VAL A 296 13.87 -15.53 12.98
CA VAL A 296 13.12 -14.30 13.28
C VAL A 296 11.63 -14.64 13.26
N PRO A 297 10.89 -14.40 14.35
CA PRO A 297 9.48 -14.76 14.38
C PRO A 297 8.65 -13.95 13.37
N GLY A 298 7.70 -14.63 12.72
CA GLY A 298 6.89 -14.04 11.65
C GLY A 298 7.60 -13.87 10.31
N ALA A 299 8.89 -14.19 10.22
CA ALA A 299 9.61 -14.18 8.94
C ALA A 299 9.35 -15.46 8.13
N PRO A 300 9.47 -15.39 6.79
CA PRO A 300 9.34 -16.57 5.93
C PRO A 300 10.35 -17.68 6.25
N ILE A 301 9.99 -18.92 5.88
CA ILE A 301 10.77 -20.12 6.22
C ILE A 301 12.18 -20.12 5.58
N SER A 302 12.36 -19.42 4.47
CA SER A 302 13.66 -19.26 3.83
C SER A 302 13.69 -17.97 3.03
N GLY A 303 14.89 -17.56 2.63
CA GLY A 303 15.06 -16.47 1.68
C GLY A 303 14.31 -16.68 0.37
N VAL A 304 14.27 -17.93 -0.13
CA VAL A 304 13.50 -18.29 -1.33
C VAL A 304 12.01 -18.08 -1.11
N ALA A 305 11.46 -18.54 0.01
CA ALA A 305 10.05 -18.34 0.36
C ALA A 305 9.70 -16.86 0.55
N TRP A 306 10.69 -16.03 0.91
CA TRP A 306 10.52 -14.59 0.99
C TRP A 306 10.48 -13.95 -0.41
N ALA A 307 11.48 -14.26 -1.25
CA ALA A 307 11.63 -13.67 -2.57
C ALA A 307 10.52 -14.10 -3.55
N ASP A 308 10.08 -15.35 -3.44
CA ASP A 308 9.04 -15.97 -4.25
C ASP A 308 7.89 -16.44 -3.36
N ALA A 309 7.28 -15.50 -2.64
CA ALA A 309 6.16 -15.79 -1.77
C ALA A 309 5.01 -16.48 -2.53
N THR A 310 4.65 -17.67 -2.06
CA THR A 310 3.51 -18.43 -2.57
C THR A 310 2.37 -18.38 -1.56
N ALA A 311 1.14 -18.32 -2.07
CA ALA A 311 -0.03 -18.44 -1.22
C ALA A 311 -0.16 -19.88 -0.69
N SER A 312 -0.75 -20.04 0.50
CA SER A 312 -1.04 -21.33 1.12
C SER A 312 -1.93 -22.21 0.23
N SER A 313 -2.85 -21.60 -0.52
CA SER A 313 -3.65 -22.25 -1.56
C SER A 313 -3.63 -21.45 -2.86
N ALA A 314 -3.73 -22.14 -3.99
CA ALA A 314 -3.78 -21.50 -5.30
C ALA A 314 -4.99 -20.56 -5.45
N LEU A 315 -6.13 -20.93 -4.84
CA LEU A 315 -7.36 -20.15 -4.90
C LEU A 315 -7.24 -18.86 -4.06
N ASP A 316 -6.69 -18.93 -2.84
CA ASP A 316 -6.49 -17.75 -2.00
C ASP A 316 -5.49 -16.78 -2.64
N GLY A 317 -4.42 -17.31 -3.24
CA GLY A 317 -3.45 -16.53 -3.99
C GLY A 317 -4.09 -15.81 -5.17
N LEU A 318 -4.91 -16.52 -5.95
CA LEU A 318 -5.65 -15.95 -7.08
C LEU A 318 -6.66 -14.89 -6.65
N LEU A 319 -7.41 -15.12 -5.56
CA LEU A 319 -8.37 -14.15 -5.04
C LEU A 319 -7.67 -12.90 -4.51
N ALA A 320 -6.57 -13.04 -3.77
CA ALA A 320 -5.79 -11.90 -3.28
C ALA A 320 -5.18 -11.10 -4.44
N ALA A 321 -4.61 -11.80 -5.43
CA ALA A 321 -4.06 -11.23 -6.66
C ALA A 321 -5.12 -10.45 -7.46
N ALA A 322 -6.24 -11.11 -7.77
CA ALA A 322 -7.36 -10.51 -8.49
C ALA A 322 -7.95 -9.33 -7.70
N GLY A 323 -8.13 -9.48 -6.39
CA GLY A 323 -8.68 -8.45 -5.52
C GLY A 323 -7.82 -7.19 -5.50
N ALA A 324 -6.51 -7.36 -5.36
CA ALA A 324 -5.55 -6.25 -5.44
C ALA A 324 -5.58 -5.55 -6.80
N VAL A 325 -5.52 -6.32 -7.90
CA VAL A 325 -5.54 -5.77 -9.26
C VAL A 325 -6.85 -5.03 -9.52
N VAL A 326 -8.00 -5.64 -9.24
CA VAL A 326 -9.33 -5.06 -9.45
C VAL A 326 -9.51 -3.79 -8.63
N THR A 327 -9.07 -3.79 -7.38
CA THR A 327 -9.19 -2.63 -6.48
C THR A 327 -8.29 -1.47 -6.92
N LEU A 328 -7.00 -1.75 -7.17
CA LEU A 328 -6.02 -0.73 -7.59
C LEU A 328 -6.34 -0.17 -8.97
N VAL A 329 -6.62 -1.04 -9.93
CA VAL A 329 -6.92 -0.63 -11.31
C VAL A 329 -8.29 0.04 -11.36
N GLY A 330 -9.33 -0.55 -10.79
CA GLY A 330 -10.68 0.03 -10.80
C GLY A 330 -10.74 1.36 -10.06
N GLY A 331 -10.13 1.44 -8.88
CA GLY A 331 -10.03 2.68 -8.09
C GLY A 331 -9.16 3.72 -8.79
N GLY A 332 -8.03 3.31 -9.36
CA GLY A 332 -7.16 4.17 -10.14
C GLY A 332 -7.78 4.67 -11.43
N LEU A 333 -8.60 3.88 -12.13
CA LEU A 333 -9.34 4.32 -13.32
C LEU A 333 -10.40 5.36 -12.95
N THR A 334 -11.20 5.08 -11.92
CA THR A 334 -12.32 5.94 -11.51
C THR A 334 -11.87 7.25 -10.88
N LEU A 335 -10.80 7.19 -10.06
CA LEU A 335 -10.13 8.39 -9.61
C LEU A 335 -9.39 9.00 -10.81
N LEU A 336 -8.41 8.40 -11.46
CA LEU A 336 -7.55 9.19 -12.36
C LEU A 336 -8.18 9.61 -13.69
N ALA A 337 -9.30 9.01 -14.13
CA ALA A 337 -9.99 9.43 -15.34
C ALA A 337 -10.50 10.88 -15.23
N SER A 338 -10.04 11.74 -16.14
CA SER A 338 -10.48 13.13 -16.24
C SER A 338 -11.51 13.29 -17.37
N PRO A 339 -12.57 14.10 -17.16
CA PRO A 339 -13.53 14.41 -18.21
C PRO A 339 -12.99 15.41 -19.25
N SER A 340 -11.90 16.13 -18.95
CA SER A 340 -11.36 17.15 -19.86
C SER A 340 -10.19 16.63 -20.69
N ALA A 341 -10.21 16.90 -22.00
CA ALA A 341 -9.04 16.73 -22.85
C ALA A 341 -8.06 17.88 -22.59
N SER A 342 -7.13 17.68 -21.65
CA SER A 342 -6.02 18.61 -21.50
C SER A 342 -5.10 18.54 -22.72
N LYS A 343 -4.35 19.61 -23.02
CA LYS A 343 -3.29 19.57 -24.03
C LYS A 343 -2.06 18.83 -23.48
N THR A 344 -1.39 18.06 -24.32
CA THR A 344 -0.14 17.37 -23.97
C THR A 344 0.94 18.39 -23.63
N SER A 345 1.54 18.26 -22.45
CA SER A 345 2.59 19.15 -21.95
C SER A 345 3.79 18.32 -21.54
N VAL A 346 5.00 18.87 -21.62
CA VAL A 346 6.21 18.27 -21.02
C VAL A 346 5.96 17.86 -19.57
N ARG A 347 5.16 18.66 -18.83
CA ARG A 347 4.77 18.39 -17.44
C ARG A 347 4.00 17.07 -17.26
N SER A 348 3.23 16.63 -18.26
CA SER A 348 2.50 15.35 -18.16
C SER A 348 3.42 14.14 -18.30
N HIS A 349 4.50 14.24 -19.06
CA HIS A 349 5.49 13.16 -19.20
C HIS A 349 6.29 13.01 -17.90
N VAL A 350 6.76 14.13 -17.33
CA VAL A 350 7.48 14.13 -16.04
C VAL A 350 6.63 13.54 -14.92
N ALA A 351 5.35 13.93 -14.84
CA ALA A 351 4.45 13.38 -13.82
C ALA A 351 4.20 11.87 -14.01
N LEU A 352 4.09 11.40 -15.26
CA LEU A 352 3.90 9.98 -15.57
C LEU A 352 5.14 9.15 -15.23
N LEU A 353 6.33 9.66 -15.54
CA LEU A 353 7.59 9.04 -15.16
C LEU A 353 7.74 9.01 -13.63
N ALA A 354 7.44 10.11 -12.93
CA ALA A 354 7.47 10.16 -11.48
C ALA A 354 6.56 9.09 -10.84
N THR A 355 5.42 8.77 -11.47
CA THR A 355 4.55 7.70 -10.99
C THR A 355 5.17 6.32 -11.09
N ALA A 356 5.78 5.98 -12.23
CA ALA A 356 6.51 4.72 -12.38
C ALA A 356 7.71 4.67 -11.43
N SER A 357 8.47 5.76 -11.33
CA SER A 357 9.64 5.87 -10.46
C SER A 357 9.29 5.65 -8.99
N VAL A 358 8.19 6.21 -8.47
CA VAL A 358 7.83 5.99 -7.06
C VAL A 358 7.55 4.53 -6.73
N VAL A 359 6.89 3.80 -7.62
CA VAL A 359 6.64 2.37 -7.39
C VAL A 359 7.96 1.59 -7.47
N ILE A 360 8.83 1.90 -8.43
CA ILE A 360 10.17 1.26 -8.52
C ILE A 360 11.00 1.54 -7.26
N VAL A 361 11.01 2.79 -6.79
CA VAL A 361 11.70 3.20 -5.56
C VAL A 361 11.12 2.46 -4.35
N ALA A 362 9.78 2.30 -4.26
CA ALA A 362 9.14 1.51 -3.22
C ALA A 362 9.57 0.04 -3.27
N VAL A 363 9.67 -0.54 -4.48
CA VAL A 363 10.16 -1.91 -4.67
C VAL A 363 11.58 -2.05 -4.16
N CYS A 364 12.49 -1.16 -4.57
CA CYS A 364 13.87 -1.18 -4.09
C CYS A 364 13.94 -1.02 -2.57
N TRP A 365 13.10 -0.18 -1.97
CA TRP A 365 13.06 0.00 -0.53
C TRP A 365 12.61 -1.26 0.21
N GLY A 366 11.57 -1.93 -0.28
CA GLY A 366 11.10 -3.21 0.26
C GLY A 366 12.17 -4.29 0.17
N VAL A 367 12.87 -4.35 -0.96
CA VAL A 367 14.01 -5.26 -1.20
C VAL A 367 15.13 -5.03 -0.19
N TYR A 368 15.56 -3.78 -0.02
CA TYR A 368 16.62 -3.46 0.95
C TYR A 368 16.19 -3.69 2.39
N ALA A 369 14.94 -3.37 2.74
CA ALA A 369 14.42 -3.67 4.07
C ALA A 369 14.42 -5.17 4.37
N ALA A 370 14.00 -6.00 3.41
CA ALA A 370 14.02 -7.45 3.55
C ALA A 370 15.46 -8.02 3.61
N ASP A 371 16.40 -7.48 2.82
CA ASP A 371 17.80 -7.90 2.85
C ASP A 371 18.50 -7.49 4.15
N VAL A 372 18.28 -6.27 4.66
CA VAL A 372 18.89 -5.81 5.92
C VAL A 372 18.40 -6.63 7.11
N GLY A 373 17.12 -7.02 7.15
CA GLY A 373 16.65 -8.03 8.13
C GLY A 373 15.17 -7.92 8.49
N ALA A 374 14.54 -9.08 8.72
CA ALA A 374 13.16 -9.20 9.22
C ALA A 374 12.98 -8.57 10.62
N ASP A 375 14.07 -8.47 11.37
CA ASP A 375 14.14 -7.97 12.72
C ASP A 375 13.86 -6.45 12.82
N LEU A 376 13.90 -5.72 11.70
CA LEU A 376 13.53 -4.31 11.60
C LEU A 376 12.05 -4.05 11.91
N ALA A 377 11.17 -5.03 11.67
CA ALA A 377 9.73 -4.87 11.90
C ALA A 377 9.26 -5.42 13.25
N LEU A 378 10.12 -6.11 14.01
CA LEU A 378 9.74 -6.59 15.33
C LEU A 378 9.49 -5.40 16.27
N GLY A 379 8.33 -5.39 16.92
CA GLY A 379 8.01 -4.43 17.98
C GLY A 379 7.75 -2.99 17.56
N VAL A 380 7.60 -2.72 16.26
CA VAL A 380 7.32 -1.38 15.73
C VAL A 380 6.38 -1.50 14.52
N PRO A 381 5.46 -0.55 14.26
CA PRO A 381 4.64 -0.61 13.06
C PRO A 381 5.50 -0.74 11.82
N ALA A 382 5.22 -1.70 10.95
CA ALA A 382 6.17 -2.07 9.90
C ALA A 382 6.49 -0.95 8.89
N ALA A 383 5.66 0.10 8.78
CA ALA A 383 5.99 1.32 8.05
C ALA A 383 7.25 2.06 8.59
N THR A 384 7.60 1.88 9.87
CA THR A 384 8.77 2.50 10.50
C THR A 384 10.06 1.80 10.13
N ALA A 385 10.01 0.51 9.75
CA ALA A 385 11.17 -0.24 9.30
C ALA A 385 11.82 0.46 8.09
N PHE A 386 11.01 1.07 7.22
CA PHE A 386 11.51 1.79 6.04
C PHE A 386 12.18 3.12 6.36
N MET A 387 11.74 3.85 7.40
CA MET A 387 12.43 5.08 7.81
C MET A 387 13.76 4.81 8.50
N ARG A 388 13.87 3.69 9.22
CA ARG A 388 15.11 3.30 9.91
C ARG A 388 16.13 2.66 8.96
N LEU A 389 15.72 2.26 7.76
CA LEU A 389 16.63 1.63 6.79
C LEU A 389 17.89 2.45 6.51
N PRO A 390 17.84 3.77 6.23
CA PRO A 390 19.03 4.55 5.94
C PRO A 390 19.97 4.69 7.14
N SER A 391 19.42 4.80 8.37
CA SER A 391 20.23 4.91 9.59
C SER A 391 20.88 3.58 10.00
N VAL A 392 20.32 2.45 9.55
CA VAL A 392 20.94 1.12 9.71
C VAL A 392 21.99 0.86 8.63
N ALA A 393 21.73 1.26 7.38
CA ALA A 393 22.63 1.01 6.26
C ALA A 393 23.81 1.99 6.16
N VAL A 394 23.65 3.23 6.64
CA VAL A 394 24.63 4.31 6.55
C VAL A 394 25.04 4.72 7.96
N SER A 395 26.32 4.57 8.30
CA SER A 395 26.83 4.91 9.63
C SER A 395 26.97 6.43 9.85
N GLY A 396 26.92 6.83 11.13
CA GLY A 396 27.16 8.21 11.56
C GLY A 396 26.05 9.19 11.22
N ALA A 397 26.40 10.48 11.16
CA ALA A 397 25.43 11.58 10.98
C ALA A 397 24.66 11.53 9.64
N TRP A 398 25.24 10.91 8.62
CA TRP A 398 24.63 10.76 7.29
C TRP A 398 23.40 9.85 7.30
N GLY A 399 23.40 8.78 8.11
CA GLY A 399 22.25 7.91 8.27
C GLY A 399 21.04 8.64 8.87
N GLY A 400 21.29 9.41 9.94
CA GLY A 400 20.25 10.26 10.56
C GLY A 400 19.74 11.36 9.61
N ALA A 401 20.62 11.99 8.84
CA ALA A 401 20.22 12.98 7.84
C ALA A 401 19.32 12.37 6.74
N LEU A 402 19.63 11.17 6.27
CA LEU A 402 18.83 10.46 5.26
C LEU A 402 17.46 10.02 5.80
N GLU A 403 17.37 9.67 7.08
CA GLU A 403 16.11 9.40 7.75
C GLU A 403 15.22 10.66 7.79
N VAL A 404 15.78 11.81 8.14
CA VAL A 404 15.07 13.11 8.09
C VAL A 404 14.65 13.45 6.66
N VAL A 405 15.53 13.28 5.67
CA VAL A 405 15.21 13.52 4.25
C VAL A 405 14.06 12.63 3.79
N THR A 406 14.05 11.36 4.21
CA THR A 406 12.96 10.42 3.93
C THR A 406 11.63 10.90 4.52
N ALA A 407 11.64 11.30 5.80
CA ALA A 407 10.45 11.82 6.48
C ALA A 407 9.90 13.09 5.78
N VAL A 408 10.79 14.00 5.37
CA VAL A 408 10.44 15.22 4.62
C VAL A 408 9.83 14.87 3.27
N ALA A 409 10.42 13.93 2.54
CA ALA A 409 9.92 13.50 1.24
C ALA A 409 8.55 12.83 1.34
N ILE A 410 8.34 11.95 2.33
CA ILE A 410 7.03 11.33 2.57
C ILE A 410 5.99 12.41 2.95
N THR A 411 6.35 13.37 3.78
CA THR A 411 5.47 14.50 4.13
C THR A 411 5.14 15.34 2.91
N GLY A 412 6.10 15.62 2.03
CA GLY A 412 5.88 16.33 0.76
C GLY A 412 4.89 15.60 -0.14
N LEU A 413 5.05 14.28 -0.32
CA LEU A 413 4.10 13.45 -1.06
C LEU A 413 2.70 13.49 -0.43
N LEU A 414 2.60 13.39 0.91
CA LEU A 414 1.34 13.49 1.65
C LEU A 414 0.61 14.79 1.31
N MET A 415 1.29 15.93 1.42
CA MET A 415 0.69 17.23 1.15
C MET A 415 0.20 17.35 -0.29
N THR A 416 0.97 16.85 -1.25
CA THR A 416 0.55 16.89 -2.66
C THR A 416 -0.65 15.98 -2.94
N ALA A 417 -0.68 14.77 -2.38
CA ALA A 417 -1.77 13.82 -2.59
C ALA A 417 -3.07 14.29 -1.92
N VAL A 418 -3.02 14.67 -0.64
CA VAL A 418 -4.21 15.08 0.12
C VAL A 418 -4.82 16.37 -0.44
N THR A 419 -4.01 17.37 -0.78
CA THR A 419 -4.54 18.64 -1.32
C THR A 419 -5.06 18.51 -2.76
N THR A 420 -4.52 17.57 -3.55
CA THR A 420 -5.06 17.28 -4.90
C THR A 420 -6.37 16.51 -4.84
N LEU A 421 -6.52 15.58 -3.89
CA LEU A 421 -7.79 14.91 -3.60
C LEU A 421 -8.85 15.91 -3.10
N ALA A 422 -8.47 16.79 -2.17
CA ALA A 422 -9.37 17.81 -1.63
C ALA A 422 -9.87 18.75 -2.73
N ASP A 423 -8.98 19.27 -3.59
CA ASP A 423 -9.36 20.10 -4.74
C ASP A 423 -10.37 19.38 -5.62
N ARG A 424 -10.12 18.11 -5.92
CA ARG A 424 -10.98 17.33 -6.81
C ARG A 424 -12.39 17.13 -6.23
N VAL A 425 -12.49 16.80 -4.94
CA VAL A 425 -13.78 16.63 -4.27
C VAL A 425 -14.52 17.97 -4.23
N ALA A 426 -13.81 19.07 -3.92
CA ALA A 426 -14.40 20.40 -3.91
C ALA A 426 -14.88 20.86 -5.30
N ASP A 427 -14.10 20.61 -6.36
CA ASP A 427 -14.46 20.91 -7.75
C ASP A 427 -15.75 20.17 -8.16
N ALA A 428 -15.97 18.95 -7.66
CA ALA A 428 -17.18 18.19 -7.90
C ALA A 428 -18.43 18.79 -7.20
N TRP A 429 -18.23 19.42 -6.05
CA TRP A 429 -19.27 20.13 -5.28
C TRP A 429 -19.56 21.56 -5.79
N SER A 430 -18.64 22.23 -6.47
CA SER A 430 -18.68 23.70 -6.63
C SER A 430 -19.18 24.26 -7.98
N ILE A 431 -20.09 23.60 -8.72
CA ILE A 431 -20.56 24.07 -10.06
C ILE A 431 -20.80 25.59 -10.09
N GLY A 432 -19.91 26.32 -10.76
CA GLY A 432 -20.02 27.76 -11.03
C GLY A 432 -19.74 28.73 -9.86
N SER A 433 -19.59 28.26 -8.61
CA SER A 433 -19.33 29.14 -7.46
C SER A 433 -18.12 28.69 -6.67
N THR A 434 -17.06 29.51 -6.72
CA THR A 434 -15.82 29.30 -5.97
C THR A 434 -15.93 29.68 -4.49
N ARG A 435 -17.09 30.23 -4.06
CA ARG A 435 -17.26 30.85 -2.73
C ARG A 435 -17.02 29.89 -1.56
N HIS A 436 -17.33 28.61 -1.73
CA HIS A 436 -17.19 27.58 -0.69
C HIS A 436 -16.04 26.59 -0.95
N ALA A 437 -15.23 26.81 -1.99
CA ALA A 437 -14.21 25.84 -2.40
C ALA A 437 -13.12 25.66 -1.34
N SER A 438 -12.73 26.69 -0.60
CA SER A 438 -11.78 26.57 0.53
C SER A 438 -12.35 25.71 1.66
N VAL A 439 -13.61 25.95 2.05
CA VAL A 439 -14.30 25.22 3.12
C VAL A 439 -14.45 23.74 2.76
N LEU A 440 -14.86 23.43 1.53
CA LEU A 440 -14.99 22.05 1.07
C LEU A 440 -13.66 21.30 1.06
N ARG A 441 -12.58 21.96 0.63
CA ARG A 441 -11.24 21.37 0.66
C ARG A 441 -10.78 21.10 2.08
N ALA A 442 -10.96 22.07 2.98
CA ALA A 442 -10.67 21.91 4.39
C ALA A 442 -11.48 20.76 5.00
N ALA A 443 -12.78 20.66 4.70
CA ALA A 443 -13.65 19.60 5.20
C ALA A 443 -13.15 18.20 4.82
N VAL A 444 -12.67 17.99 3.59
CA VAL A 444 -12.11 16.70 3.16
C VAL A 444 -10.83 16.35 3.90
N VAL A 445 -9.94 17.34 4.10
CA VAL A 445 -8.70 17.12 4.86
C VAL A 445 -9.02 16.80 6.32
N THR A 446 -9.90 17.57 6.96
CA THR A 446 -10.31 17.35 8.34
C THR A 446 -11.02 16.01 8.51
N ALA A 447 -11.93 15.64 7.62
CA ALA A 447 -12.58 14.34 7.66
C ALA A 447 -11.57 13.19 7.51
N GLY A 448 -10.61 13.30 6.59
CA GLY A 448 -9.56 12.29 6.42
C GLY A 448 -8.70 12.13 7.67
N ALA A 449 -8.35 13.24 8.32
CA ALA A 449 -7.59 13.24 9.57
C ALA A 449 -8.39 12.64 10.74
N LEU A 450 -9.69 12.95 10.86
CA LEU A 450 -10.58 12.39 11.88
C LEU A 450 -10.82 10.88 11.70
N VAL A 451 -10.94 10.41 10.46
CA VAL A 451 -11.08 8.97 10.20
C VAL A 451 -9.77 8.24 10.52
N ALA A 452 -8.61 8.87 10.35
CA ALA A 452 -7.31 8.28 10.69
C ALA A 452 -7.13 8.01 12.20
N LEU A 453 -8.04 8.49 13.04
CA LEU A 453 -8.07 8.21 14.48
C LEU A 453 -8.54 6.79 14.77
N VAL A 454 -9.40 6.24 13.90
CA VAL A 454 -9.90 4.87 14.02
C VAL A 454 -8.72 3.90 13.87
N PRO A 455 -8.56 2.90 14.75
CA PRO A 455 -7.50 1.90 14.60
C PRO A 455 -7.69 1.08 13.32
N THR A 456 -6.86 1.35 12.31
CA THR A 456 -6.83 0.61 11.04
C THR A 456 -5.45 0.78 10.38
N THR A 457 -5.14 -0.06 9.38
CA THR A 457 -3.88 0.01 8.63
C THR A 457 -4.02 0.93 7.42
N ALA A 458 -2.91 1.55 6.99
CA ALA A 458 -2.89 2.38 5.79
C ALA A 458 -3.33 1.59 4.53
N TRP A 459 -2.97 0.30 4.45
CA TRP A 459 -3.36 -0.58 3.35
C TRP A 459 -4.88 -0.80 3.28
N ASN A 460 -5.51 -1.14 4.42
CA ASN A 460 -6.95 -1.41 4.45
C ASN A 460 -7.75 -0.15 4.12
N ALA A 461 -7.38 1.00 4.67
CA ALA A 461 -8.01 2.28 4.33
C ALA A 461 -7.86 2.62 2.84
N LEU A 462 -6.68 2.36 2.26
CA LEU A 462 -6.42 2.58 0.84
C LEU A 462 -7.27 1.66 -0.05
N MET A 463 -7.28 0.34 0.24
CA MET A 463 -8.06 -0.64 -0.52
C MET A 463 -9.56 -0.37 -0.43
N LEU A 464 -10.07 0.01 0.75
CA LEU A 464 -11.48 0.33 0.95
C LEU A 464 -11.87 1.59 0.18
N GLY A 465 -11.05 2.66 0.23
CA GLY A 465 -11.28 3.88 -0.53
C GLY A 465 -11.24 3.66 -2.05
N LEU A 466 -10.25 2.91 -2.54
CA LEU A 466 -10.12 2.57 -3.95
C LEU A 466 -11.22 1.60 -4.42
N GLY A 467 -11.61 0.65 -3.57
CA GLY A 467 -12.69 -0.30 -3.85
C GLY A 467 -14.05 0.38 -3.91
N LEU A 468 -14.31 1.34 -3.02
CA LEU A 468 -15.51 2.18 -3.07
C LEU A 468 -15.56 3.01 -4.35
N ALA A 469 -14.44 3.61 -4.77
CA ALA A 469 -14.36 4.32 -6.04
C ALA A 469 -14.60 3.37 -7.22
N ALA A 470 -13.97 2.20 -7.22
CA ALA A 470 -14.10 1.19 -8.27
C ALA A 470 -15.54 0.69 -8.43
N ALA A 471 -16.18 0.26 -7.34
CA ALA A 471 -17.52 -0.32 -7.35
C ALA A 471 -18.62 0.74 -7.51
N GLY A 472 -18.47 1.90 -6.86
CA GLY A 472 -19.48 2.95 -6.86
C GLY A 472 -19.41 3.89 -8.06
N LEU A 473 -18.21 4.24 -8.54
CA LEU A 473 -18.04 5.15 -9.70
C LEU A 473 -17.67 4.40 -10.99
N GLY A 474 -17.20 3.16 -10.92
CA GLY A 474 -16.87 2.33 -12.09
C GLY A 474 -17.97 2.25 -13.14
N PRO A 475 -19.26 2.09 -12.77
CA PRO A 475 -20.37 2.04 -13.73
C PRO A 475 -20.47 3.30 -14.62
N THR A 476 -19.93 4.45 -14.18
CA THR A 476 -19.93 5.68 -14.99
C THR A 476 -18.97 5.62 -16.19
N LEU A 477 -18.00 4.70 -16.16
CA LEU A 477 -17.02 4.48 -17.23
C LEU A 477 -17.60 3.62 -18.37
N VAL A 478 -18.66 2.86 -18.10
CA VAL A 478 -19.30 1.93 -19.06
C VAL A 478 -20.40 2.64 -19.84
N ASP A 479 -20.62 2.22 -21.09
CA ASP A 479 -21.70 2.74 -21.93
C ASP A 479 -23.02 2.01 -21.64
N ALA A 480 -23.77 2.50 -20.65
CA ALA A 480 -25.09 1.98 -20.29
C ALA A 480 -26.12 3.12 -20.13
N PRO A 481 -27.44 2.87 -20.22
CA PRO A 481 -28.44 3.89 -19.90
C PRO A 481 -28.37 4.33 -18.41
N PRO A 482 -28.73 5.59 -18.07
CA PRO A 482 -28.63 6.15 -16.72
C PRO A 482 -29.24 5.31 -15.57
N PRO A 483 -30.45 4.72 -15.69
CA PRO A 483 -31.02 3.94 -14.58
C PRO A 483 -30.18 2.71 -14.22
N LEU A 484 -29.60 2.04 -15.22
CA LEU A 484 -28.73 0.88 -14.99
C LEU A 484 -27.45 1.29 -14.26
N ARG A 485 -26.87 2.44 -14.63
CA ARG A 485 -25.69 2.98 -13.95
C ARG A 485 -25.98 3.32 -12.50
N LEU A 486 -27.15 3.91 -12.23
CA LEU A 486 -27.58 4.25 -10.87
C LEU A 486 -27.70 2.99 -10.01
N MET A 487 -28.43 1.99 -10.46
CA MET A 487 -28.58 0.73 -9.73
C MET A 487 -27.22 0.07 -9.48
N ALA A 488 -26.38 -0.07 -10.51
CA ALA A 488 -25.04 -0.63 -10.37
C ALA A 488 -24.18 0.15 -9.37
N SER A 489 -24.22 1.49 -9.41
CA SER A 489 -23.42 2.36 -8.52
C SER A 489 -23.86 2.27 -7.06
N VAL A 490 -25.18 2.27 -6.81
CA VAL A 490 -25.73 2.11 -5.46
C VAL A 490 -25.42 0.73 -4.92
N THR A 491 -25.67 -0.34 -5.69
CA THR A 491 -25.38 -1.71 -5.27
C THR A 491 -23.90 -1.90 -4.97
N GLY A 492 -23.01 -1.39 -5.84
CA GLY A 492 -21.56 -1.47 -5.63
C GLY A 492 -21.11 -0.72 -4.36
N ALA A 493 -21.59 0.51 -4.15
CA ALA A 493 -21.24 1.29 -2.97
C ALA A 493 -21.76 0.64 -1.67
N VAL A 494 -23.01 0.20 -1.66
CA VAL A 494 -23.63 -0.49 -0.51
C VAL A 494 -22.88 -1.79 -0.20
N ALA A 495 -22.52 -2.58 -1.22
CA ALA A 495 -21.78 -3.83 -1.05
C ALA A 495 -20.40 -3.61 -0.39
N VAL A 496 -19.66 -2.57 -0.80
CA VAL A 496 -18.38 -2.23 -0.16
C VAL A 496 -18.57 -1.84 1.30
N VAL A 497 -19.58 -1.01 1.59
CA VAL A 497 -19.87 -0.58 2.97
C VAL A 497 -20.30 -1.78 3.84
N SER A 498 -21.16 -2.67 3.34
CA SER A 498 -21.58 -3.86 4.08
C SER A 498 -20.43 -4.82 4.35
N LEU A 499 -19.54 -5.03 3.37
CA LEU A 499 -18.36 -5.90 3.54
C LEU A 499 -17.39 -5.31 4.56
N ALA A 500 -17.19 -3.99 4.54
CA ALA A 500 -16.36 -3.30 5.52
C ALA A 500 -16.92 -3.40 6.95
N LEU A 501 -18.25 -3.32 7.12
CA LEU A 501 -18.89 -3.50 8.43
C LEU A 501 -18.87 -4.95 8.92
N ALA A 502 -18.86 -5.91 8.00
CA ALA A 502 -18.78 -7.34 8.29
C ALA A 502 -17.35 -7.86 8.48
N ASP A 503 -16.33 -7.01 8.39
CA ASP A 503 -14.90 -7.36 8.49
C ASP A 503 -14.55 -8.25 9.70
N PRO A 504 -15.04 -8.00 10.94
CA PRO A 504 -14.71 -8.83 12.09
C PRO A 504 -15.15 -10.30 11.95
N TRP A 505 -16.16 -10.54 11.13
CA TRP A 505 -16.75 -11.87 10.88
C TRP A 505 -16.16 -12.51 9.63
N LEU A 506 -15.80 -11.70 8.64
CA LEU A 506 -15.23 -12.14 7.36
C LEU A 506 -13.74 -12.47 7.46
N SER A 507 -12.97 -11.73 8.23
CA SER A 507 -11.51 -11.94 8.34
C SER A 507 -11.10 -13.39 8.63
N PRO A 508 -11.77 -14.16 9.52
CA PRO A 508 -11.40 -15.57 9.76
C PRO A 508 -11.89 -16.54 8.68
N ILE A 509 -12.95 -16.22 7.93
CA ILE A 509 -13.63 -17.16 7.01
C ILE A 509 -13.19 -16.92 5.55
N ALA A 510 -13.07 -15.66 5.16
CA ALA A 510 -12.77 -15.21 3.81
C ALA A 510 -11.81 -14.00 3.84
N PRO A 511 -10.53 -14.21 4.20
CA PRO A 511 -9.57 -13.14 4.41
C PRO A 511 -9.28 -12.30 3.15
N ALA A 512 -9.48 -12.86 1.96
CA ALA A 512 -9.35 -12.09 0.72
C ALA A 512 -10.47 -11.05 0.56
N LEU A 513 -11.69 -11.33 1.05
CA LEU A 513 -12.86 -10.46 0.91
C LEU A 513 -12.87 -9.32 1.90
N SER A 514 -12.36 -9.55 3.11
CA SER A 514 -12.14 -8.48 4.10
C SER A 514 -11.16 -7.44 3.58
N VAL A 515 -10.04 -7.89 2.99
CA VAL A 515 -8.99 -7.01 2.48
C VAL A 515 -9.37 -6.36 1.15
N TYR A 516 -10.07 -7.08 0.27
CA TYR A 516 -10.43 -6.62 -1.08
C TYR A 516 -11.94 -6.66 -1.35
N PRO A 517 -12.73 -5.75 -0.75
CA PRO A 517 -14.19 -5.76 -0.89
C PRO A 517 -14.66 -5.54 -2.35
N ALA A 518 -13.83 -4.92 -3.19
CA ALA A 518 -14.13 -4.70 -4.61
C ALA A 518 -14.31 -6.01 -5.40
N LEU A 519 -13.70 -7.11 -4.95
CA LEU A 519 -13.74 -8.40 -5.63
C LEU A 519 -15.17 -8.94 -5.74
N LEU A 520 -16.01 -8.72 -4.72
CA LEU A 520 -17.44 -9.06 -4.76
C LEU A 520 -18.32 -7.88 -5.17
N ALA A 521 -17.99 -6.67 -4.74
CA ALA A 521 -18.85 -5.51 -4.98
C ALA A 521 -19.01 -5.17 -6.47
N ILE A 522 -17.96 -5.35 -7.29
CA ILE A 522 -18.01 -5.06 -8.73
C ILE A 522 -18.90 -6.07 -9.49
N PRO A 523 -18.74 -7.40 -9.31
CA PRO A 523 -19.68 -8.37 -9.88
C PRO A 523 -21.13 -8.14 -9.45
N LEU A 524 -21.38 -7.80 -8.18
CA LEU A 524 -22.73 -7.49 -7.70
C LEU A 524 -23.31 -6.25 -8.38
N ALA A 525 -22.51 -5.19 -8.53
CA ALA A 525 -22.90 -4.00 -9.28
C ALA A 525 -23.24 -4.33 -10.75
N ALA A 526 -22.41 -5.16 -11.40
CA ALA A 526 -22.64 -5.59 -12.77
C ALA A 526 -23.92 -6.45 -12.91
N GLY A 527 -24.14 -7.40 -11.99
CA GLY A 527 -25.33 -8.24 -11.94
C GLY A 527 -26.62 -7.43 -11.74
N ALA A 528 -26.61 -6.46 -10.83
CA ALA A 528 -27.75 -5.55 -10.63
C ALA A 528 -28.07 -4.74 -11.91
N GLY A 529 -27.03 -4.26 -12.60
CA GLY A 529 -27.18 -3.59 -13.89
C GLY A 529 -27.77 -4.52 -14.97
N TRP A 530 -27.38 -5.79 -15.00
CA TRP A 530 -27.88 -6.76 -15.98
C TRP A 530 -29.35 -7.15 -15.72
N ILE A 531 -29.72 -7.42 -14.46
CA ILE A 531 -31.10 -7.72 -14.07
C ILE A 531 -32.04 -6.56 -14.40
N ALA A 532 -31.59 -5.33 -14.14
CA ALA A 532 -32.35 -4.13 -14.48
C ALA A 532 -32.51 -3.95 -16.00
N ALA A 533 -31.49 -4.31 -16.80
CA ALA A 533 -31.59 -4.29 -18.26
C ALA A 533 -32.59 -5.32 -18.78
N ALA A 534 -32.63 -6.50 -18.16
CA ALA A 534 -33.55 -7.58 -18.53
C ALA A 534 -35.03 -7.23 -18.27
N ARG A 535 -35.32 -6.40 -17.27
CA ARG A 535 -36.69 -5.95 -16.95
C ARG A 535 -37.22 -4.83 -17.85
N GLN A 536 -36.37 -4.22 -18.69
CA GLN A 536 -36.74 -3.16 -19.63
C GLN A 536 -36.98 -3.68 -21.06
N ARG A 537 -36.71 -4.96 -21.31
CA ARG A 537 -37.09 -5.68 -22.52
C ARG A 537 -38.39 -6.43 -22.25
#